data_AF-A0A7W0WQL2-F1
#
_entry.id   AF-A0A7W0WQL2-F1
#
_cell.length_a   1.000
_cell.length_b   1.000
_cell.length_c   1.000
_cell.angle_alpha   90.00
_cell.angle_beta   90.00
_cell.angle_gamma   90.00
#
_symmetry.space_group_name_H-M   'P 1'
#
loop_
_entity.id
_entity.type
_entity.pdbx_description
1 polymer ?
#
loop_
_entity_poly.entity_id
_entity_poly.type
_entity_poly.pdbx_seq_one_letter_code
_entity_poly.pdbx_strand_id
1 'polypeptide(L)'
;MRNSLLLVVLLSGCTSSAETSEHVDLVSTPYTLQPGEEKYFCYTMRLPADRDVAMTKFTPTYGKGTHHILVSQTIATEPEGFSECNVLIKTTWIPLYTGGLNSGVLAMPDGIGFRPLERGQQILMQLHLQNATDAPITDVSKLRIDFVDQTPEIQPASIYGLDNRKIAVPPRSNATTSMACTASKDLEVFAVLGHMHKAGVFLDVSRGATAGTEMLYEEQWKFEDQPVTLKSFHVTKGENLHLRCTHKNDSDKVLTYGESSDTEMCAFVMYYAPAVGLDGCISE
;
A
#
# COMPACT_ATOMS: atom_id res chain seq x y z
N MET A 1 23.94 -24.95 -69.43
CA MET A 1 23.74 -25.60 -68.12
C MET A 1 23.91 -24.53 -67.06
N ARG A 2 22.83 -24.12 -66.41
CA ARG A 2 22.77 -22.97 -65.49
C ARG A 2 23.14 -23.44 -64.08
N ASN A 3 24.26 -22.96 -63.53
CA ASN A 3 24.64 -23.16 -62.14
C ASN A 3 23.84 -22.19 -61.26
N SER A 4 22.98 -22.72 -60.39
CA SER A 4 22.34 -21.96 -59.32
C SER A 4 23.14 -22.14 -58.03
N LEU A 5 23.70 -21.04 -57.54
CA LEU A 5 24.38 -20.94 -56.25
C LEU A 5 23.30 -20.83 -55.14
N LEU A 6 23.23 -21.81 -54.24
CA LEU A 6 22.31 -21.79 -53.10
C LEU A 6 22.97 -21.02 -51.94
N LEU A 7 22.44 -19.84 -51.62
CA LEU A 7 22.85 -19.03 -50.48
C LEU A 7 22.10 -19.51 -49.23
N VAL A 8 22.79 -20.15 -48.30
CA VAL A 8 22.22 -20.55 -47.00
C VAL A 8 22.30 -19.36 -46.05
N VAL A 9 21.16 -18.71 -45.80
CA VAL A 9 21.02 -17.68 -44.77
C VAL A 9 20.72 -18.37 -43.45
N LEU A 10 21.68 -18.34 -42.52
CA LEU A 10 21.49 -18.73 -41.13
C LEU A 10 20.72 -17.61 -40.42
N LEU A 11 19.42 -17.83 -40.20
CA LEU A 11 18.61 -17.01 -39.31
C LEU A 11 18.95 -17.39 -37.87
N SER A 12 19.79 -16.59 -37.20
CA SER A 12 19.92 -16.62 -35.74
C SER A 12 18.61 -16.18 -35.13
N GLY A 13 17.80 -17.14 -34.67
CA GLY A 13 16.63 -16.86 -33.84
C GLY A 13 17.08 -16.37 -32.48
N CYS A 14 16.95 -15.08 -32.21
CA CYS A 14 16.89 -14.59 -30.84
C CYS A 14 15.59 -15.09 -30.23
N THR A 15 15.65 -16.22 -29.52
CA THR A 15 14.61 -16.57 -28.55
C THR A 15 14.70 -15.56 -27.41
N SER A 16 13.90 -14.50 -27.50
CA SER A 16 13.48 -13.76 -26.31
C SER A 16 12.57 -14.71 -25.54
N SER A 17 13.15 -15.51 -24.65
CA SER A 17 12.39 -16.06 -23.54
C SER A 17 11.93 -14.85 -22.74
N ALA A 18 10.64 -14.52 -22.81
CA ALA A 18 10.05 -13.68 -21.79
C ALA A 18 10.32 -14.40 -20.47
N GLU A 19 11.28 -13.90 -19.68
CA GLU A 19 11.49 -14.36 -18.33
C GLU A 19 10.16 -14.14 -17.62
N THR A 20 9.45 -15.23 -17.34
CA THR A 20 8.28 -15.18 -16.47
C THR A 20 8.81 -14.79 -15.11
N SER A 21 8.51 -13.57 -14.65
CA SER A 21 8.84 -13.17 -13.29
C SER A 21 8.29 -14.21 -12.32
N GLU A 22 9.16 -14.63 -11.40
CA GLU A 22 8.73 -15.49 -10.31
C GLU A 22 7.73 -14.75 -9.44
N HIS A 23 6.72 -15.46 -8.97
CA HIS A 23 5.65 -14.85 -8.20
C HIS A 23 5.03 -15.81 -7.18
N VAL A 24 4.41 -15.23 -6.16
CA VAL A 24 3.48 -15.91 -5.26
C VAL A 24 2.10 -15.25 -5.38
N ASP A 25 1.06 -16.07 -5.29
CA ASP A 25 -0.32 -15.60 -5.24
C ASP A 25 -0.87 -15.82 -3.81
N LEU A 26 -1.17 -14.72 -3.12
CA LEU A 26 -1.95 -14.71 -1.89
C LEU A 26 -3.43 -14.68 -2.27
N VAL A 27 -4.18 -15.72 -1.92
CA VAL A 27 -5.60 -15.83 -2.22
C VAL A 27 -6.35 -16.04 -0.92
N SER A 28 -7.33 -15.19 -0.64
CA SER A 28 -8.18 -15.34 0.53
C SER A 28 -9.00 -16.62 0.42
N THR A 29 -9.33 -17.23 1.56
CA THR A 29 -10.48 -18.14 1.59
C THR A 29 -11.74 -17.34 1.22
N PRO A 30 -12.78 -17.97 0.63
CA PRO A 30 -14.06 -17.31 0.44
C PRO A 30 -14.56 -16.73 1.76
N TYR A 31 -14.89 -15.45 1.76
CA TYR A 31 -15.45 -14.77 2.92
C TYR A 31 -16.90 -14.40 2.63
N THR A 32 -17.72 -14.38 3.67
CA THR A 32 -19.10 -13.86 3.61
C THR A 32 -19.24 -12.73 4.61
N LEU A 33 -19.75 -11.59 4.15
CA LEU A 33 -20.04 -10.41 4.98
C LEU A 33 -21.54 -10.17 5.00
N GLN A 34 -22.13 -10.06 6.19
CA GLN A 34 -23.52 -9.62 6.34
C GLN A 34 -23.65 -8.10 6.09
N PRO A 35 -24.86 -7.60 5.79
CA PRO A 35 -25.09 -6.15 5.67
C PRO A 35 -24.57 -5.38 6.89
N GLY A 36 -23.78 -4.34 6.64
CA GLY A 36 -23.19 -3.49 7.68
C GLY A 36 -21.99 -4.10 8.42
N GLU A 37 -21.53 -5.29 8.04
CA GLU A 37 -20.41 -5.96 8.72
C GLU A 37 -19.05 -5.37 8.28
N GLU A 38 -18.15 -5.18 9.24
CA GLU A 38 -16.76 -4.76 9.06
C GLU A 38 -15.85 -5.80 9.75
N LYS A 39 -14.83 -6.29 9.04
CA LYS A 39 -13.89 -7.32 9.54
C LYS A 39 -12.47 -7.08 9.08
N TYR A 40 -11.54 -7.69 9.80
CA TYR A 40 -10.13 -7.74 9.43
C TYR A 40 -9.67 -9.19 9.37
N PHE A 41 -9.30 -9.65 8.18
CA PHE A 41 -8.89 -11.03 7.92
C PHE A 41 -7.44 -11.08 7.49
N CYS A 42 -6.66 -11.97 8.11
CA CYS A 42 -5.24 -12.14 7.85
C CYS A 42 -4.97 -13.50 7.22
N TYR A 43 -4.07 -13.52 6.26
CA TYR A 43 -3.60 -14.70 5.55
C TYR A 43 -2.08 -14.68 5.54
N THR A 44 -1.44 -15.62 6.21
CA THR A 44 0.01 -15.71 6.22
C THR A 44 0.52 -16.70 5.18
N MET A 45 1.72 -16.44 4.68
CA MET A 45 2.51 -17.40 3.92
C MET A 45 3.99 -17.20 4.19
N ARG A 46 4.82 -18.11 3.67
CA ARG A 46 6.29 -17.99 3.75
C ARG A 46 6.87 -17.79 2.37
N LEU A 47 7.89 -16.94 2.30
CA LEU A 47 8.74 -16.79 1.13
C LEU A 47 9.57 -18.07 0.87
N PRO A 48 10.15 -18.24 -0.33
CA PRO A 48 11.03 -19.36 -0.63
C PRO A 48 12.10 -19.55 0.45
N ALA A 49 12.31 -20.81 0.87
CA ALA A 49 13.24 -21.13 1.98
C ALA A 49 14.68 -21.36 1.50
N ASP A 50 14.90 -21.43 0.19
CA ASP A 50 16.17 -21.75 -0.46
C ASP A 50 17.00 -20.51 -0.83
N ARG A 51 16.38 -19.33 -0.86
CA ARG A 51 17.04 -18.05 -1.24
C ARG A 51 16.32 -16.84 -0.67
N ASP A 52 17.05 -15.73 -0.60
CA ASP A 52 16.50 -14.41 -0.25
C ASP A 52 15.93 -13.76 -1.53
N VAL A 53 14.82 -13.03 -1.41
CA VAL A 53 14.11 -12.43 -2.55
C VAL A 53 13.80 -10.96 -2.32
N ALA A 54 13.65 -10.22 -3.41
CA ALA A 54 13.15 -8.84 -3.42
C ALA A 54 11.80 -8.78 -4.14
N MET A 55 10.77 -8.22 -3.49
CA MET A 55 9.47 -8.03 -4.14
C MET A 55 9.51 -6.80 -5.04
N THR A 56 9.16 -6.97 -6.32
CA THR A 56 9.29 -5.93 -7.36
C THR A 56 7.95 -5.45 -7.89
N LYS A 57 6.86 -6.19 -7.63
CA LYS A 57 5.53 -5.81 -8.11
C LYS A 57 4.43 -6.40 -7.26
N PHE A 58 3.39 -5.61 -7.03
CA PHE A 58 2.15 -6.02 -6.37
C PHE A 58 0.98 -5.80 -7.33
N THR A 59 0.22 -6.86 -7.59
CA THR A 59 -0.96 -6.82 -8.46
C THR A 59 -2.19 -7.26 -7.66
N PRO A 60 -2.96 -6.33 -7.09
CA PRO A 60 -4.14 -6.64 -6.29
C PRO A 60 -5.33 -7.03 -7.17
N THR A 61 -6.23 -7.82 -6.60
CA THR A 61 -7.57 -8.08 -7.13
C THR A 61 -8.54 -8.00 -5.95
N TYR A 62 -9.35 -6.96 -5.95
CA TYR A 62 -10.33 -6.69 -4.91
C TYR A 62 -11.60 -7.50 -5.17
N GLY A 63 -11.86 -8.49 -4.32
CA GLY A 63 -13.18 -9.10 -4.20
C GLY A 63 -14.17 -8.10 -3.60
N LYS A 64 -15.46 -8.30 -3.86
CA LYS A 64 -16.52 -7.46 -3.28
C LYS A 64 -16.37 -7.34 -1.77
N GLY A 65 -16.56 -6.13 -1.25
CA GLY A 65 -16.40 -5.82 0.16
C GLY A 65 -14.96 -5.73 0.65
N THR A 66 -13.93 -5.94 -0.18
CA THR A 66 -12.56 -5.60 0.23
C THR A 66 -12.34 -4.11 0.10
N HIS A 67 -12.14 -3.46 1.24
CA HIS A 67 -11.88 -2.02 1.33
C HIS A 67 -10.38 -1.73 1.19
N HIS A 68 -9.53 -2.46 1.92
CA HIS A 68 -8.07 -2.40 1.79
C HIS A 68 -7.42 -3.77 1.70
N ILE A 69 -6.25 -3.81 1.05
CA ILE A 69 -5.30 -4.92 1.09
C ILE A 69 -3.98 -4.36 1.62
N LEU A 70 -3.48 -4.95 2.71
CA LEU A 70 -2.17 -4.65 3.27
C LEU A 70 -1.29 -5.91 3.19
N VAL A 71 -0.03 -5.76 2.83
CA VAL A 71 1.00 -6.80 3.00
C VAL A 71 2.04 -6.31 3.96
N SER A 72 2.43 -7.16 4.89
CA SER A 72 3.51 -6.88 5.82
C SER A 72 4.48 -8.05 5.94
N GLN A 73 5.76 -7.73 6.14
CA GLN A 73 6.70 -8.64 6.76
C GLN A 73 6.35 -8.75 8.25
N THR A 74 6.32 -9.97 8.78
CA THR A 74 6.06 -10.20 10.21
C THR A 74 7.37 -10.46 10.96
N ILE A 75 7.74 -9.60 11.90
CA ILE A 75 8.96 -9.78 12.72
C ILE A 75 8.71 -10.61 13.99
N ALA A 76 7.45 -10.96 14.26
CA ALA A 76 7.03 -11.98 15.20
C ALA A 76 6.18 -13.01 14.46
N THR A 77 6.15 -14.25 14.95
CA THR A 77 5.36 -15.33 14.33
C THR A 77 3.87 -15.05 14.45
N GLU A 78 3.17 -15.15 13.32
CA GLU A 78 1.72 -15.10 13.21
C GLU A 78 1.15 -16.51 12.92
N PRO A 79 -0.15 -16.75 13.19
CA PRO A 79 -0.81 -18.01 12.85
C PRO A 79 -0.64 -18.36 11.36
N GLU A 80 -0.37 -19.62 11.06
CA GLU A 80 -0.25 -20.10 9.67
C GLU A 80 -1.62 -20.09 8.97
N GLY A 81 -1.68 -19.59 7.74
CA GLY A 81 -2.91 -19.49 6.97
C GLY A 81 -3.86 -18.40 7.45
N PHE A 82 -5.16 -18.71 7.52
CA PHE A 82 -6.22 -17.76 7.85
C PHE A 82 -6.33 -17.52 9.36
N SER A 83 -6.50 -16.25 9.73
CA SER A 83 -6.95 -15.82 11.06
C SER A 83 -7.80 -14.56 10.97
N GLU A 84 -8.74 -14.39 11.90
CA GLU A 84 -9.36 -13.07 12.13
C GLU A 84 -8.41 -12.22 12.97
N CYS A 85 -8.09 -11.03 12.49
CA CYS A 85 -7.08 -10.16 13.05
C CYS A 85 -7.63 -8.76 13.22
N ASN A 86 -8.48 -8.55 14.24
CA ASN A 86 -9.24 -7.32 14.49
C ASN A 86 -8.39 -6.11 14.90
N VAL A 87 -7.40 -5.76 14.07
CA VAL A 87 -6.46 -4.64 14.13
C VAL A 87 -6.06 -4.26 12.70
N LEU A 88 -5.91 -2.96 12.44
CA LEU A 88 -5.39 -2.47 11.15
C LEU A 88 -3.90 -2.74 10.98
N ILE A 89 -3.10 -2.65 12.04
CA ILE A 89 -1.66 -2.99 11.97
C ILE A 89 -1.11 -3.32 13.36
N LYS A 90 -0.12 -4.21 13.43
CA LYS A 90 0.65 -4.48 14.66
C LYS A 90 2.03 -3.84 14.58
N THR A 91 2.62 -3.54 15.73
CA THR A 91 4.02 -3.08 15.82
C THR A 91 5.03 -4.12 15.31
N THR A 92 4.61 -5.37 15.19
CA THR A 92 5.39 -6.49 14.62
C THR A 92 5.21 -6.64 13.11
N TRP A 93 4.48 -5.75 12.45
CA TRP A 93 4.20 -5.81 11.01
C TRP A 93 4.89 -4.64 10.32
N ILE A 94 5.90 -4.94 9.50
CA ILE A 94 6.58 -3.96 8.67
C ILE A 94 5.84 -3.92 7.32
N PRO A 95 5.17 -2.82 6.97
CA PRO A 95 4.36 -2.76 5.77
C PRO A 95 5.24 -2.78 4.51
N LEU A 96 4.84 -3.61 3.56
CA LEU A 96 5.43 -3.77 2.23
C LEU A 96 4.48 -3.25 1.13
N TYR A 97 3.18 -3.37 1.36
CA TYR A 97 2.16 -2.85 0.47
C TYR A 97 0.95 -2.40 1.28
N THR A 98 0.37 -1.29 0.88
CA THR A 98 -0.91 -0.77 1.35
C THR A 98 -1.67 -0.24 0.14
N GLY A 99 -2.86 -0.77 -0.13
CA GLY A 99 -3.69 -0.27 -1.21
C GLY A 99 -5.17 -0.37 -0.87
N GLY A 100 -5.92 0.70 -1.18
CA GLY A 100 -7.36 0.70 -1.06
C GLY A 100 -8.08 0.32 -2.35
N LEU A 101 -9.41 0.22 -2.26
CA LEU A 101 -10.27 -0.13 -3.39
C LEU A 101 -9.88 0.65 -4.66
N ASN A 102 -9.87 -0.04 -5.81
CA ASN A 102 -9.41 0.45 -7.11
C ASN A 102 -7.91 0.75 -7.23
N SER A 103 -7.08 0.36 -6.26
CA SER A 103 -5.63 0.35 -6.47
C SER A 103 -5.27 -0.56 -7.64
N GLY A 104 -4.51 -0.01 -8.58
CA GLY A 104 -3.93 -0.76 -9.68
C GLY A 104 -2.66 -1.51 -9.29
N VAL A 105 -1.90 -1.89 -10.31
CA VAL A 105 -0.57 -2.48 -10.14
C VAL A 105 0.39 -1.46 -9.54
N LEU A 106 1.09 -1.86 -8.48
CA LEU A 106 2.27 -1.16 -7.98
C LEU A 106 3.52 -1.89 -8.45
N ALA A 107 4.20 -1.35 -9.46
CA ALA A 107 5.51 -1.82 -9.89
C ALA A 107 6.60 -0.94 -9.29
N MET A 108 7.64 -1.57 -8.73
CA MET A 108 8.84 -0.86 -8.30
C MET A 108 9.60 -0.35 -9.54
N PRO A 109 10.31 0.80 -9.43
CA PRO A 109 11.26 1.21 -10.46
C PRO A 109 12.35 0.14 -10.70
N ASP A 110 13.01 0.19 -11.87
CA ASP A 110 14.08 -0.75 -12.21
C ASP A 110 15.18 -0.76 -11.14
N GLY A 111 15.60 -1.95 -10.73
CA GLY A 111 16.61 -2.14 -9.70
C GLY A 111 16.14 -1.83 -8.27
N ILE A 112 14.85 -1.57 -8.05
CA ILE A 112 14.24 -1.35 -6.73
C ILE A 112 13.40 -2.56 -6.32
N GLY A 113 13.44 -2.94 -5.04
CA GLY A 113 12.56 -3.96 -4.48
C GLY A 113 12.45 -3.87 -2.96
N PHE A 114 11.35 -4.36 -2.38
CA PHE A 114 11.22 -4.43 -0.93
C PHE A 114 12.16 -5.50 -0.34
N ARG A 115 13.02 -5.09 0.59
CA ARG A 115 14.04 -5.91 1.27
C ARG A 115 14.47 -5.26 2.61
N PRO A 116 15.18 -5.98 3.51
CA PRO A 116 15.53 -7.39 3.43
C PRO A 116 14.33 -8.28 3.77
N LEU A 117 14.04 -9.22 2.88
CA LEU A 117 13.16 -10.34 3.17
C LEU A 117 14.03 -11.59 3.21
N GLU A 118 14.22 -12.14 4.40
CA GLU A 118 15.02 -13.36 4.59
C GLU A 118 14.33 -14.57 3.95
N ARG A 119 15.11 -15.56 3.50
CA ARG A 119 14.56 -16.84 3.07
C ARG A 119 13.60 -17.42 4.12
N GLY A 120 12.44 -17.92 3.70
CA GLY A 120 11.44 -18.49 4.60
C GLY A 120 10.75 -17.48 5.53
N GLN A 121 11.03 -16.17 5.39
CA GLN A 121 10.37 -15.09 6.11
C GLN A 121 8.85 -15.20 5.93
N GLN A 122 8.13 -15.10 7.05
CA GLN A 122 6.67 -15.03 7.01
C GLN A 122 6.25 -13.63 6.57
N ILE A 123 5.32 -13.61 5.63
CA ILE A 123 4.60 -12.41 5.21
C ILE A 123 3.11 -12.63 5.48
N LEU A 124 2.38 -11.53 5.64
CA LEU A 124 0.97 -11.54 5.95
C LEU A 124 0.25 -10.60 4.99
N MET A 125 -0.84 -11.09 4.38
CA MET A 125 -1.85 -10.28 3.73
C MET A 125 -3.01 -10.05 4.68
N GLN A 126 -3.31 -8.80 4.98
CA GLN A 126 -4.52 -8.41 5.71
C GLN A 126 -5.53 -7.80 4.74
N LEU A 127 -6.78 -8.21 4.89
CA LEU A 127 -7.92 -7.61 4.24
C LEU A 127 -8.73 -6.84 5.28
N HIS A 128 -8.89 -5.54 5.07
CA HIS A 128 -9.97 -4.78 5.70
C HIS A 128 -11.22 -4.93 4.83
N LEU A 129 -12.22 -5.57 5.40
CA LEU A 129 -13.45 -5.94 4.74
C LEU A 129 -14.61 -5.09 5.26
N GLN A 130 -15.45 -4.60 4.36
CA GLN A 130 -16.66 -3.86 4.69
C GLN A 130 -17.79 -4.18 3.71
N ASN A 131 -18.97 -4.47 4.25
CA ASN A 131 -20.20 -4.56 3.47
C ASN A 131 -21.13 -3.38 3.76
N ALA A 132 -21.05 -2.35 2.91
CA ALA A 132 -21.95 -1.20 2.97
C ALA A 132 -23.31 -1.42 2.27
N THR A 133 -23.58 -2.63 1.75
CA THR A 133 -24.83 -2.96 1.05
C THR A 133 -25.90 -3.52 1.99
N ASP A 134 -27.12 -3.70 1.48
CA ASP A 134 -28.26 -4.27 2.20
C ASP A 134 -28.40 -5.79 2.03
N ALA A 135 -27.46 -6.43 1.31
CA ALA A 135 -27.44 -7.87 1.07
C ALA A 135 -26.11 -8.51 1.50
N PRO A 136 -26.10 -9.81 1.83
CA PRO A 136 -24.85 -10.53 2.08
C PRO A 136 -23.94 -10.51 0.85
N ILE A 137 -22.65 -10.29 1.07
CA ILE A 137 -21.60 -10.39 0.04
C ILE A 137 -20.81 -11.67 0.27
N THR A 138 -20.47 -12.39 -0.79
CA THR A 138 -19.51 -13.50 -0.74
C THR A 138 -18.54 -13.38 -1.90
N ASP A 139 -17.25 -13.36 -1.61
CA ASP A 139 -16.21 -13.20 -2.64
C ASP A 139 -14.84 -13.70 -2.16
N VAL A 140 -13.84 -13.54 -3.02
CA VAL A 140 -12.42 -13.79 -2.75
C VAL A 140 -11.58 -12.60 -3.19
N SER A 141 -10.54 -12.28 -2.43
CA SER A 141 -9.54 -11.28 -2.79
C SER A 141 -8.20 -11.95 -3.05
N LYS A 142 -7.42 -11.33 -3.93
CA LYS A 142 -6.12 -11.86 -4.33
C LYS A 142 -5.08 -10.77 -4.37
N LEU A 143 -3.84 -11.16 -4.14
CA LEU A 143 -2.69 -10.33 -4.39
C LEU A 143 -1.58 -11.19 -4.97
N ARG A 144 -1.19 -10.86 -6.20
CA ARG A 144 0.03 -11.41 -6.79
C ARG A 144 1.21 -10.55 -6.41
N ILE A 145 2.28 -11.18 -5.97
CA ILE A 145 3.56 -10.55 -5.67
C ILE A 145 4.61 -11.17 -6.59
N ASP A 146 5.14 -10.36 -7.52
CA ASP A 146 6.30 -10.74 -8.30
C ASP A 146 7.58 -10.42 -7.53
N PHE A 147 8.58 -11.28 -7.64
CA PHE A 147 9.87 -11.14 -6.97
C PHE A 147 11.03 -11.64 -7.83
N VAL A 148 12.23 -11.24 -7.44
CA VAL A 148 13.51 -11.66 -8.02
C VAL A 148 14.46 -12.13 -6.92
N ASP A 149 15.53 -12.83 -7.29
CA ASP A 149 16.62 -13.12 -6.36
C ASP A 149 17.20 -11.83 -5.79
N GLN A 150 17.42 -11.81 -4.47
CA GLN A 150 18.05 -10.67 -3.84
C GLN A 150 19.53 -10.61 -4.21
N THR A 151 19.95 -9.51 -4.82
CA THR A 151 21.36 -9.22 -5.13
C THR A 151 21.80 -7.88 -4.53
N PRO A 152 23.10 -7.59 -4.38
CA PRO A 152 23.59 -6.30 -3.91
C PRO A 152 23.17 -5.11 -4.80
N GLU A 153 22.86 -5.35 -6.07
CA GLU A 153 22.44 -4.34 -7.03
C GLU A 153 21.01 -3.84 -6.78
N ILE A 154 20.13 -4.69 -6.21
CA ILE A 154 18.76 -4.29 -5.88
C ILE A 154 18.77 -3.33 -4.68
N GLN A 155 18.32 -2.10 -4.91
CA GLN A 155 18.14 -1.10 -3.87
C GLN A 155 16.81 -1.29 -3.15
N PRO A 156 16.76 -1.01 -1.84
CA PRO A 156 15.59 -1.29 -1.03
C PRO A 156 14.52 -0.23 -1.26
N ALA A 157 13.27 -0.66 -1.41
CA ALA A 157 12.10 0.18 -1.22
C ALA A 157 11.61 0.13 0.23
N SER A 158 10.91 1.18 0.65
CA SER A 158 10.17 1.20 1.92
C SER A 158 9.01 2.19 1.82
N ILE A 159 8.26 2.29 2.91
CA ILE A 159 7.16 3.22 3.09
C ILE A 159 7.58 4.32 4.08
N TYR A 160 7.16 5.54 3.80
CA TYR A 160 7.17 6.67 4.73
C TYR A 160 5.72 7.09 5.01
N GLY A 161 5.27 6.97 6.26
CA GLY A 161 3.90 7.29 6.66
C GLY A 161 3.76 8.67 7.31
N LEU A 162 2.70 9.39 6.96
CA LEU A 162 2.18 10.51 7.73
C LEU A 162 0.82 10.07 8.30
N ASP A 163 0.64 10.14 9.61
CA ASP A 163 -0.61 9.74 10.27
C ASP A 163 -1.00 10.76 11.35
N ASN A 164 -2.06 11.52 11.08
CA ASN A 164 -2.59 12.48 12.03
C ASN A 164 -3.69 11.85 12.89
N ARG A 165 -3.34 11.46 14.13
CA ARG A 165 -4.28 10.88 15.10
C ARG A 165 -5.01 11.92 15.94
N LYS A 166 -4.63 13.21 15.84
CA LYS A 166 -5.31 14.34 16.49
C LYS A 166 -6.54 14.78 15.69
N ILE A 167 -7.51 13.86 15.58
CA ILE A 167 -8.79 14.14 14.94
C ILE A 167 -9.84 14.34 16.03
N ALA A 168 -10.46 15.52 16.01
CA ALA A 168 -11.61 15.85 16.84
C ALA A 168 -12.49 16.85 16.07
N VAL A 169 -13.48 16.34 15.33
CA VAL A 169 -14.39 17.18 14.56
C VAL A 169 -15.74 17.23 15.28
N PRO A 170 -16.20 18.42 15.72
CA PRO A 170 -17.46 18.56 16.43
C PRO A 170 -18.66 17.97 15.65
N PRO A 171 -19.72 17.55 16.36
CA PRO A 171 -20.98 17.14 15.72
C PRO A 171 -21.49 18.19 14.73
N ARG A 172 -22.12 17.74 13.64
CA ARG A 172 -22.78 18.60 12.64
C ARG A 172 -21.89 19.74 12.12
N SER A 173 -20.61 19.45 11.90
CA SER A 173 -19.63 20.45 11.49
C SER A 173 -18.64 19.95 10.45
N ASN A 174 -17.98 20.90 9.78
CA ASN A 174 -16.86 20.63 8.89
C ASN A 174 -15.60 21.20 9.51
N ALA A 175 -14.50 20.45 9.48
CA ALA A 175 -13.22 20.94 9.98
C ALA A 175 -12.07 20.36 9.16
N THR A 176 -10.98 21.13 9.08
CA THR A 176 -9.70 20.65 8.57
C THR A 176 -8.78 20.36 9.75
N THR A 177 -8.32 19.11 9.83
CA THR A 177 -7.28 18.68 10.77
C THR A 177 -5.95 18.63 10.03
N SER A 178 -4.84 18.88 10.74
CA SER A 178 -3.53 18.86 10.11
C SER A 178 -2.43 18.37 11.04
N MET A 179 -1.36 17.88 10.44
CA MET A 179 -0.09 17.63 11.11
C MET A 179 1.08 18.20 10.31
N ALA A 180 2.21 18.38 10.97
CA ALA A 180 3.49 18.67 10.34
C ALA A 180 4.52 17.61 10.77
N CYS A 181 5.45 17.30 9.86
CA CYS A 181 6.47 16.29 10.03
C CYS A 181 7.77 16.79 9.39
N THR A 182 8.87 16.77 10.13
CA THR A 182 10.19 17.02 9.55
C THR A 182 10.75 15.70 9.03
N ALA A 183 11.03 15.63 7.73
CA ALA A 183 11.57 14.42 7.11
C ALA A 183 12.90 14.02 7.75
N SER A 184 12.99 12.80 8.29
CA SER A 184 14.19 12.29 8.96
C SER A 184 15.34 11.94 7.99
N LYS A 185 15.02 11.82 6.70
CA LYS A 185 15.90 11.37 5.62
C LYS A 185 15.42 11.90 4.26
N ASP A 186 16.28 11.75 3.26
CA ASP A 186 15.94 11.99 1.86
C ASP A 186 15.00 10.87 1.36
N LEU A 187 13.98 11.24 0.60
CA LEU A 187 13.00 10.31 0.02
C LEU A 187 12.89 10.56 -1.49
N GLU A 188 13.26 9.60 -2.34
CA GLU A 188 12.79 9.59 -3.73
C GLU A 188 11.48 8.82 -3.78
N VAL A 189 10.38 9.56 -3.73
CA VAL A 189 9.03 8.98 -3.78
C VAL A 189 8.71 8.57 -5.21
N PHE A 190 8.06 7.42 -5.39
CA PHE A 190 7.62 6.92 -6.70
C PHE A 190 6.15 6.50 -6.75
N ALA A 191 5.51 6.31 -5.59
CA ALA A 191 4.07 6.12 -5.50
C ALA A 191 3.54 6.64 -4.17
N VAL A 192 2.25 6.96 -4.13
CA VAL A 192 1.57 7.49 -2.95
C VAL A 192 0.18 6.92 -2.77
N LEU A 193 -0.34 6.98 -1.55
CA LEU A 193 -1.73 6.67 -1.22
C LEU A 193 -2.22 7.66 -0.16
N GLY A 194 -3.24 8.45 -0.50
CA GLY A 194 -4.04 9.18 0.48
C GLY A 194 -5.05 8.26 1.15
N HIS A 195 -5.34 8.50 2.43
CA HIS A 195 -6.30 7.70 3.15
C HIS A 195 -7.09 8.50 4.20
N MET A 196 -8.41 8.37 4.11
CA MET A 196 -9.42 8.84 5.07
C MET A 196 -10.55 7.80 5.13
N HIS A 197 -11.55 8.01 5.99
CA HIS A 197 -12.75 7.19 6.07
C HIS A 197 -13.97 7.94 5.49
N LYS A 198 -15.17 7.57 5.93
CA LYS A 198 -16.45 7.98 5.33
C LYS A 198 -16.72 9.48 5.44
N ALA A 199 -16.14 10.16 6.43
CA ALA A 199 -16.36 11.57 6.67
C ALA A 199 -15.38 12.47 5.90
N GLY A 200 -14.39 11.90 5.22
CA GLY A 200 -13.43 12.64 4.43
C GLY A 200 -14.03 13.38 3.25
N VAL A 201 -13.45 14.53 2.93
CA VAL A 201 -13.84 15.40 1.82
C VAL A 201 -12.66 15.75 0.94
N PHE A 202 -11.52 16.07 1.54
CA PHE A 202 -10.33 16.49 0.82
C PHE A 202 -9.08 16.18 1.61
N LEU A 203 -8.04 15.72 0.92
CA LEU A 203 -6.72 15.47 1.48
C LEU A 203 -5.68 16.23 0.66
N ASP A 204 -4.73 16.85 1.35
CA ASP A 204 -3.57 17.45 0.71
C ASP A 204 -2.27 17.24 1.48
N VAL A 205 -1.18 17.15 0.71
CA VAL A 205 0.18 17.09 1.20
C VAL A 205 0.98 18.19 0.55
N SER A 206 1.70 18.95 1.36
CA SER A 206 2.57 20.04 0.92
C SER A 206 3.88 20.04 1.69
N ARG A 207 4.88 20.74 1.16
CA ARG A 207 6.16 20.96 1.82
C ARG A 207 6.46 22.43 1.99
N GLY A 208 7.29 22.76 2.99
CA GLY A 208 7.80 24.12 3.23
C GLY A 208 7.55 24.63 4.65
N ALA A 209 7.83 25.92 4.88
CA ALA A 209 7.75 26.53 6.21
C ALA A 209 6.33 26.47 6.81
N THR A 210 5.30 26.56 5.96
CA THR A 210 3.89 26.45 6.33
C THR A 210 3.14 25.55 5.35
N ALA A 211 2.04 24.94 5.79
CA ALA A 211 1.16 24.17 4.91
C ALA A 211 0.73 24.99 3.69
N GLY A 212 0.71 24.34 2.52
CA GLY A 212 0.35 24.95 1.24
C GLY A 212 1.46 25.73 0.53
N THR A 213 2.69 25.76 1.06
CA THR A 213 3.81 26.47 0.41
C THR A 213 4.14 25.88 -0.97
N GLU A 214 4.33 24.57 -1.04
CA GLU A 214 4.44 23.84 -2.30
C GLU A 214 3.62 22.54 -2.22
N MET A 215 2.65 22.37 -3.13
CA MET A 215 1.78 21.20 -3.16
C MET A 215 2.49 19.98 -3.75
N LEU A 216 2.47 18.87 -3.00
CA LEU A 216 2.97 17.57 -3.43
C LEU A 216 1.84 16.64 -3.85
N TYR A 217 0.69 16.70 -3.19
CA TYR A 217 -0.47 15.86 -3.49
C TYR A 217 -1.76 16.52 -3.06
N GLU A 218 -2.83 16.30 -3.82
CA GLU A 218 -4.17 16.80 -3.57
C GLU A 218 -5.17 15.78 -4.09
N GLU A 219 -6.22 15.52 -3.32
CA GLU A 219 -7.24 14.54 -3.66
C GLU A 219 -8.60 14.98 -3.13
N GLN A 220 -9.59 15.05 -4.02
CA GLN A 220 -11.00 15.10 -3.62
C GLN A 220 -11.40 13.71 -3.17
N TRP A 221 -11.68 13.56 -1.88
CA TRP A 221 -11.81 12.26 -1.26
C TRP A 221 -13.08 11.54 -1.71
N LYS A 222 -12.93 10.25 -2.03
CA LYS A 222 -14.03 9.33 -2.29
C LYS A 222 -13.76 8.04 -1.54
N PHE A 223 -14.60 7.74 -0.56
CA PHE A 223 -14.43 6.54 0.26
C PHE A 223 -14.39 5.22 -0.56
N GLU A 224 -15.08 5.18 -1.71
CA GLU A 224 -15.13 4.02 -2.61
C GLU A 224 -14.02 3.99 -3.67
N ASP A 225 -13.05 4.92 -3.62
CA ASP A 225 -11.97 5.03 -4.60
C ASP A 225 -10.69 5.50 -3.92
N GLN A 226 -9.80 4.56 -3.57
CA GLN A 226 -8.61 4.81 -2.77
C GLN A 226 -7.36 4.22 -3.45
N PRO A 227 -7.02 4.68 -4.66
CA PRO A 227 -5.98 4.06 -5.45
C PRO A 227 -4.57 4.45 -4.98
N VAL A 228 -3.68 3.46 -4.93
CA VAL A 228 -2.24 3.74 -5.00
C VAL A 228 -1.95 4.43 -6.33
N THR A 229 -1.41 5.64 -6.26
CA THR A 229 -1.12 6.51 -7.41
C THR A 229 0.37 6.57 -7.66
N LEU A 230 0.81 6.29 -8.89
CA LEU A 230 2.19 6.53 -9.30
C LEU A 230 2.45 8.04 -9.31
N LYS A 231 3.37 8.47 -8.44
CA LYS A 231 3.71 9.88 -8.29
C LYS A 231 5.15 10.01 -7.81
N SER A 232 5.92 10.82 -8.51
CA SER A 232 7.33 11.01 -8.21
C SER A 232 7.63 12.42 -7.73
N PHE A 233 8.35 12.51 -6.62
CA PHE A 233 8.93 13.75 -6.09
C PHE A 233 10.04 13.41 -5.09
N HIS A 234 10.97 14.34 -4.94
CA HIS A 234 12.02 14.25 -3.92
C HIS A 234 11.60 15.03 -2.68
N VAL A 235 11.80 14.45 -1.50
CA VAL A 235 11.75 15.15 -0.21
C VAL A 235 13.15 15.17 0.38
N THR A 236 13.66 16.35 0.73
CA THR A 236 14.98 16.47 1.34
C THR A 236 14.89 16.28 2.85
N LYS A 237 15.89 15.61 3.44
CA LYS A 237 16.03 15.50 4.89
C LYS A 237 15.98 16.88 5.56
N GLY A 238 15.18 16.99 6.62
CA GLY A 238 14.97 18.24 7.36
C GLY A 238 13.88 19.14 6.78
N GLU A 239 13.30 18.78 5.63
CA GLU A 239 12.16 19.49 5.08
C GLU A 239 10.88 19.21 5.88
N ASN A 240 10.03 20.23 6.03
CA ASN A 240 8.74 20.10 6.69
C ASN A 240 7.67 19.70 5.70
N LEU A 241 7.08 18.53 5.91
CA LEU A 241 5.89 18.03 5.26
C LEU A 241 4.67 18.39 6.10
N HIS A 242 3.58 18.76 5.43
CA HIS A 242 2.29 19.05 6.04
C HIS A 242 1.23 18.15 5.40
N LEU A 243 0.47 17.45 6.23
CA LEU A 243 -0.72 16.70 5.81
C LEU A 243 -1.94 17.42 6.37
N ARG A 244 -2.92 17.68 5.50
CA ARG A 244 -4.22 18.25 5.89
C ARG A 244 -5.35 17.38 5.35
N CYS A 245 -6.37 17.24 6.17
CA CYS A 245 -7.56 16.48 5.85
C CYS A 245 -8.80 17.27 6.26
N THR A 246 -9.70 17.51 5.31
CA THR A 246 -11.01 18.12 5.55
C THR A 246 -12.05 17.03 5.73
N HIS A 247 -12.82 17.17 6.80
CA HIS A 247 -13.85 16.23 7.21
C HIS A 247 -15.21 16.91 7.26
N LYS A 248 -16.28 16.15 7.00
CA LYS A 248 -17.67 16.52 7.18
C LYS A 248 -18.32 15.56 8.16
N ASN A 249 -18.45 16.00 9.41
CA ASN A 249 -19.10 15.21 10.45
C ASN A 249 -20.59 15.50 10.47
N ASP A 250 -21.36 14.70 9.75
CA ASP A 250 -22.83 14.78 9.74
C ASP A 250 -23.46 14.12 10.98
N SER A 251 -22.70 13.50 11.88
CA SER A 251 -23.25 12.80 13.05
C SER A 251 -23.52 13.73 14.24
N ASP A 252 -24.21 13.19 15.26
CA ASP A 252 -24.44 13.86 16.55
C ASP A 252 -23.31 13.62 17.57
N LYS A 253 -22.23 12.93 17.18
CA LYS A 253 -21.08 12.63 18.03
C LYS A 253 -19.85 13.37 17.53
N VAL A 254 -18.87 13.57 18.41
CA VAL A 254 -17.54 14.02 17.98
C VAL A 254 -16.94 12.91 17.13
N LEU A 255 -16.44 13.27 15.95
CA LEU A 255 -15.69 12.36 15.10
C LEU A 255 -14.22 12.38 15.53
N THR A 256 -13.68 11.20 15.78
CA THR A 256 -12.36 10.97 16.37
C THR A 256 -11.56 9.96 15.56
N TYR A 257 -10.25 9.93 15.79
CA TYR A 257 -9.38 8.95 15.15
C TYR A 257 -9.74 7.51 15.56
N GLY A 258 -9.67 6.57 14.62
CA GLY A 258 -9.77 5.13 14.88
C GLY A 258 -9.72 4.30 13.60
N GLU A 259 -9.52 2.98 13.76
CA GLU A 259 -9.32 2.05 12.65
C GLU A 259 -10.62 1.65 11.93
N SER A 260 -11.77 1.74 12.61
CA SER A 260 -13.07 1.46 12.01
C SER A 260 -13.47 2.57 11.04
N SER A 261 -14.17 2.21 9.96
CA SER A 261 -14.67 3.19 9.00
C SER A 261 -15.75 4.13 9.54
N ASP A 262 -16.27 3.85 10.75
CA ASP A 262 -17.21 4.73 11.46
C ASP A 262 -16.49 5.74 12.39
N THR A 263 -15.19 5.55 12.59
CA THR A 263 -14.24 6.57 13.07
C THR A 263 -13.50 7.19 11.89
N GLU A 264 -12.52 8.07 12.11
CA GLU A 264 -11.72 8.65 11.02
C GLU A 264 -10.22 8.32 11.07
N MET A 265 -9.58 8.45 9.91
CA MET A 265 -8.15 8.53 9.70
C MET A 265 -7.80 9.77 8.86
N CYS A 266 -6.55 10.20 8.98
CA CYS A 266 -5.97 11.21 8.11
C CYS A 266 -4.53 10.79 7.89
N ALA A 267 -4.33 9.99 6.84
CA ALA A 267 -3.06 9.35 6.58
C ALA A 267 -2.60 9.53 5.13
N PHE A 268 -1.28 9.53 4.95
CA PHE A 268 -0.65 9.55 3.65
C PHE A 268 0.56 8.64 3.65
N VAL A 269 0.61 7.74 2.67
CA VAL A 269 1.67 6.76 2.47
C VAL A 269 2.50 7.18 1.28
N MET A 270 3.82 7.23 1.45
CA MET A 270 4.78 7.43 0.35
C MET A 270 5.63 6.17 0.20
N TYR A 271 5.64 5.61 -1.00
CA TYR A 271 6.58 4.57 -1.40
C TYR A 271 7.84 5.24 -1.92
N TYR A 272 8.99 4.90 -1.33
CA TYR A 272 10.26 5.56 -1.65
C TYR A 272 11.43 4.58 -1.73
N ALA A 273 12.47 4.98 -2.46
CA ALA A 273 13.73 4.27 -2.57
C ALA A 273 14.89 5.26 -2.86
N PRO A 274 16.16 4.91 -2.60
CA PRO A 274 16.60 3.79 -1.78
C PRO A 274 16.23 4.02 -0.32
N ALA A 275 15.76 2.98 0.35
CA ALA A 275 15.37 3.01 1.74
C ALA A 275 16.49 2.61 2.71
N VAL A 276 16.40 3.12 3.94
CA VAL A 276 17.21 2.63 5.07
C VAL A 276 16.35 2.01 6.17
N GLY A 277 15.04 1.85 5.93
CA GLY A 277 14.07 1.24 6.83
C GLY A 277 12.65 1.83 6.69
N LEU A 278 11.69 1.31 7.43
CA LEU A 278 10.39 1.94 7.65
C LEU A 278 10.58 3.24 8.43
N ASP A 279 9.83 4.29 8.08
CA ASP A 279 9.85 5.55 8.83
C ASP A 279 8.54 6.31 8.67
N GLY A 280 8.38 7.39 9.41
CA GLY A 280 7.20 8.22 9.33
C GLY A 280 7.02 9.16 10.52
N CYS A 281 5.93 9.89 10.49
CA CYS A 281 5.48 10.72 11.60
C CYS A 281 4.07 10.35 12.00
N ILE A 282 3.85 10.26 13.31
CA ILE A 282 2.53 10.10 13.90
C ILE A 282 2.29 11.28 14.83
N SER A 283 1.15 11.94 14.70
CA SER A 283 0.71 12.99 15.62
C SER A 283 -0.33 12.41 16.57
N GLU A 284 0.07 12.11 17.81
CA GLU A 284 -0.78 11.60 18.90
C GLU A 284 -1.19 12.70 19.89
#